data_AF-A0A8C2RZJ2-F1
#
_entry.id   AF-A0A8C2RZJ2-F1
#
_cell.length_a   1.000
_cell.length_b   1.000
_cell.length_c   1.000
_cell.angle_alpha   90.00
_cell.angle_beta   90.00
_cell.angle_gamma   90.00
#
_symmetry.space_group_name_H-M   'P 1'
#
loop_
_entity.id
_entity.type
_entity.pdbx_description
1 polymer ?
#
loop_
_entity_poly.entity_id
_entity_poly.type
_entity_poly.pdbx_seq_one_letter_code
_entity_poly.pdbx_strand_id
1 'polypeptide(L)'
;LVYQKVRGPGPPHLILGGGTKKQSVDLERKLYDGVSATSTWLDDVEERLFVATALLAEEPETCIFNQETLAKDIKEMSEEMDKNKNLFSQAFPENGDNRDVIEDTLGCLLGRLSLLDSVVNQRCHQMKERLQQILNFQNDLKVLVTSLADHKYIILQKLAKMFEQPVAEQIEAIQQAEDGLKELDAGIIELKRRADKLQIEQPSMQELSKLQDMYDELLMTIGSRRSGLNQNLALKSQYERALQDLADLLETGREKTAGDQKIIVSSKEEIQQLLDKHKGLESHMILTETLFRKIISFAVPRETQFHTDLMAQASAVLKGAHKRGVELEYILETWSQLEKEHWELSRQLEVVESSTPSVGLVEESEDRLIDRIALYQHLKSSLNEYQPKLYQVIDDGKRLLISVSCPDLESQLNQLGEHWLNDTNKVSKELHRLETILKHWTR
;
A
#
# COMPACT_ATOMS: atom_id res chain seq x y z
N LEU A 1 -59.72 -3.41 11.33
CA LEU A 1 -60.96 -2.60 11.22
C LEU A 1 -61.47 -2.74 9.78
N VAL A 2 -61.76 -3.97 9.36
CA VAL A 2 -63.14 -4.47 9.10
C VAL A 2 -63.97 -3.51 8.26
N TYR A 3 -63.80 -3.68 6.95
CA TYR A 3 -64.72 -3.34 5.87
C TYR A 3 -66.18 -3.21 6.32
N GLN A 4 -66.64 -1.97 6.50
CA GLN A 4 -68.05 -1.66 6.33
C GLN A 4 -68.29 -1.57 4.83
N LYS A 5 -68.85 -2.65 4.27
CA LYS A 5 -69.51 -2.63 2.98
C LYS A 5 -70.57 -1.53 3.06
N VAL A 6 -70.28 -0.36 2.50
CA VAL A 6 -71.27 0.71 2.32
C VAL A 6 -72.24 0.16 1.29
N ARG A 7 -73.26 -0.53 1.81
CA ARG A 7 -74.42 -0.95 1.05
C ARG A 7 -75.16 0.35 0.74
N GLY A 8 -74.85 0.95 -0.40
CA GLY A 8 -75.67 2.01 -0.96
C GLY A 8 -77.12 1.53 -1.06
N PRO A 9 -78.12 2.42 -0.93
CA PRO A 9 -79.51 2.02 -1.01
C PRO A 9 -79.76 1.37 -2.37
N GLY A 10 -80.35 0.16 -2.36
CA GLY A 10 -80.78 -0.50 -3.59
C GLY A 10 -81.80 0.37 -4.33
N PRO A 11 -81.85 0.31 -5.67
CA PRO A 11 -82.68 1.21 -6.47
C PRO A 11 -84.18 0.97 -6.20
N PRO A 12 -85.02 2.01 -6.35
CA PRO A 12 -86.47 1.86 -6.19
C PRO A 12 -87.08 1.10 -7.37
N HIS A 13 -87.75 -0.01 -7.09
CA HIS A 13 -88.56 -0.74 -8.07
C HIS A 13 -89.80 0.07 -8.49
N LEU A 14 -90.02 0.19 -9.80
CA LEU A 14 -91.12 0.92 -10.42
C LEU A 14 -92.38 0.06 -10.54
N ILE A 15 -93.52 0.56 -10.03
CA ILE A 15 -94.88 0.09 -10.37
C ILE A 15 -95.67 1.33 -10.82
N LEU A 16 -96.27 1.27 -12.01
CA LEU A 16 -96.96 2.38 -12.68
C LEU A 16 -98.50 2.29 -12.54
N GLY A 17 -99.15 3.40 -12.18
CA GLY A 17 -100.60 3.62 -12.23
C GLY A 17 -100.94 5.11 -12.44
N GLY A 18 -101.86 5.40 -13.38
CA GLY A 18 -102.13 6.68 -14.10
C GLY A 18 -102.63 7.92 -13.31
N GLY A 19 -102.13 9.12 -13.67
CA GLY A 19 -102.61 10.46 -13.24
C GLY A 19 -101.65 11.64 -13.59
N THR A 20 -101.89 12.34 -14.70
CA THR A 20 -100.87 13.10 -15.49
C THR A 20 -100.19 14.35 -14.89
N LYS A 21 -100.71 15.01 -13.83
CA LYS A 21 -99.97 16.13 -13.16
C LYS A 21 -99.26 15.71 -11.86
N LYS A 22 -99.81 14.73 -11.15
CA LYS A 22 -99.24 14.22 -9.89
C LYS A 22 -98.04 13.29 -10.16
N GLN A 23 -98.12 12.54 -11.27
CA GLN A 23 -97.03 11.69 -11.76
C GLN A 23 -95.77 12.46 -12.19
N SER A 24 -95.90 13.67 -12.74
CA SER A 24 -94.76 14.51 -13.15
C SER A 24 -93.91 14.94 -11.96
N VAL A 25 -94.56 15.44 -10.91
CA VAL A 25 -93.89 15.88 -9.67
C VAL A 25 -93.25 14.71 -8.92
N ASP A 26 -93.88 13.53 -8.93
CA ASP A 26 -93.31 12.32 -8.32
C ASP A 26 -92.10 11.78 -9.11
N LEU A 27 -92.06 11.95 -10.44
CA LEU A 27 -90.89 11.63 -11.26
C LEU A 27 -89.72 12.60 -11.03
N GLU A 28 -90.00 13.90 -10.97
CA GLU A 28 -89.00 14.94 -10.68
C GLU A 28 -88.37 14.75 -9.29
N ARG A 29 -89.18 14.38 -8.29
CA ARG A 29 -88.65 14.04 -6.95
C ARG A 29 -87.72 12.84 -6.99
N LYS A 30 -88.09 11.77 -7.70
CA LYS A 30 -87.23 10.59 -7.85
C LYS A 30 -85.92 10.91 -8.58
N LEU A 31 -85.97 11.75 -9.61
CA LEU A 31 -84.78 12.23 -10.30
C LEU A 31 -83.88 13.01 -9.35
N TYR A 32 -84.44 13.96 -8.59
CA TYR A 32 -83.70 14.74 -7.61
C TYR A 32 -83.04 13.85 -6.54
N ASP A 33 -83.78 12.90 -5.97
CA ASP A 33 -83.27 11.98 -4.95
C ASP A 33 -82.15 11.09 -5.52
N GLY A 34 -82.30 10.59 -6.75
CA GLY A 34 -81.29 9.79 -7.44
C GLY A 34 -80.02 10.59 -7.76
N VAL A 35 -80.16 11.77 -8.38
CA VAL A 35 -79.05 12.68 -8.69
C VAL A 35 -78.30 13.08 -7.42
N SER A 36 -79.03 13.42 -6.35
CA SER A 36 -78.42 13.80 -5.07
C SER A 36 -77.63 12.65 -4.47
N ALA A 37 -78.22 11.44 -4.44
CA ALA A 37 -77.55 10.25 -3.91
C ALA A 37 -76.30 9.88 -4.73
N THR A 38 -76.37 9.92 -6.06
CA THR A 38 -75.21 9.68 -6.94
C THR A 38 -74.14 10.74 -6.73
N SER A 39 -74.51 12.01 -6.64
CA SER A 39 -73.54 13.09 -6.38
C SER A 39 -72.82 12.90 -5.04
N THR A 40 -73.54 12.61 -3.95
CA THR A 40 -72.92 12.36 -2.65
C THR A 40 -72.01 11.14 -2.68
N TRP A 41 -72.40 10.06 -3.37
CA TRP A 41 -71.53 8.91 -3.54
C TRP A 41 -70.25 9.23 -4.32
N LEU A 42 -70.36 10.04 -5.38
CA LEU A 42 -69.20 10.52 -6.14
C LEU A 42 -68.26 11.35 -5.26
N ASP A 43 -68.79 12.21 -4.40
CA ASP A 43 -68.01 13.01 -3.46
C ASP A 43 -67.21 12.11 -2.49
N ASP A 44 -67.84 11.06 -1.94
CA ASP A 44 -67.16 10.06 -1.08
C ASP A 44 -66.04 9.30 -1.83
N VAL A 45 -66.28 8.97 -3.10
CA VAL A 45 -65.30 8.28 -3.96
C VAL A 45 -64.11 9.19 -4.26
N GLU A 46 -64.37 10.46 -4.58
CA GLU A 46 -63.35 11.49 -4.77
C GLU A 46 -62.50 11.65 -3.51
N GLU A 47 -63.12 11.76 -2.33
CA GLU A 47 -62.39 11.86 -1.06
C GLU A 47 -61.46 10.65 -0.83
N ARG A 48 -61.93 9.43 -1.10
CA ARG A 48 -61.12 8.21 -0.96
C ARG A 48 -59.97 8.14 -1.96
N LEU A 49 -60.19 8.60 -3.19
CA LEU A 49 -59.18 8.62 -4.25
C LEU A 49 -58.11 9.68 -3.98
N PHE A 50 -58.48 10.86 -3.47
CA PHE A 50 -57.55 11.98 -3.31
C PHE A 50 -56.93 12.10 -1.92
N VAL A 51 -57.66 11.78 -0.84
CA VAL A 51 -57.24 12.06 0.54
C VAL A 51 -56.72 10.83 1.26
N ALA A 52 -57.48 9.72 1.24
CA ALA A 52 -57.16 8.53 2.04
C ALA A 52 -55.84 7.85 1.63
N THR A 53 -55.37 8.09 0.42
CA THR A 53 -54.26 7.34 -0.17
C THR A 53 -52.89 7.94 0.09
N ALA A 54 -52.82 9.18 0.57
CA ALA A 54 -51.58 9.78 1.04
C ALA A 54 -51.15 9.25 2.43
N LEU A 55 -52.03 8.51 3.12
CA LEU A 55 -51.94 8.22 4.55
C LEU A 55 -51.87 6.73 4.91
N LEU A 56 -52.11 5.80 3.98
CA LEU A 56 -52.24 4.38 4.31
C LEU A 56 -50.92 3.61 4.15
N ALA A 57 -50.44 3.10 5.28
CA ALA A 57 -49.47 2.01 5.39
C ALA A 57 -50.17 0.63 5.30
N GLU A 58 -50.99 0.44 4.28
CA GLU A 58 -51.61 -0.87 3.99
C GLU A 58 -50.69 -1.71 3.10
N GLU A 59 -50.76 -3.04 3.24
CA GLU A 59 -50.10 -3.97 2.32
C GLU A 59 -50.50 -3.64 0.86
N PRO A 60 -49.54 -3.55 -0.07
CA PRO A 60 -49.79 -3.04 -1.42
C PRO A 60 -50.82 -3.86 -2.18
N GLU A 61 -50.90 -5.17 -1.95
CA GLU A 61 -51.92 -6.06 -2.53
C GLU A 61 -53.33 -5.71 -2.04
N THR A 62 -53.48 -5.33 -0.78
CA THR A 62 -54.76 -4.91 -0.22
C THR A 62 -55.18 -3.59 -0.84
N CYS A 63 -54.26 -2.63 -0.94
CA CYS A 63 -54.54 -1.33 -1.55
C CYS A 63 -54.94 -1.48 -3.04
N ILE A 64 -54.26 -2.34 -3.80
CA ILE A 64 -54.63 -2.64 -5.20
C ILE A 64 -56.02 -3.27 -5.28
N PHE A 65 -56.33 -4.28 -4.45
CA PHE A 65 -57.64 -4.92 -4.41
C PHE A 65 -58.78 -3.92 -4.12
N ASN A 66 -58.54 -2.98 -3.20
CA ASN A 66 -59.48 -1.93 -2.85
C ASN A 66 -59.75 -1.00 -4.06
N GLN A 67 -58.70 -0.64 -4.80
CA GLN A 67 -58.81 0.20 -6.00
C GLN A 67 -59.51 -0.52 -7.15
N GLU A 68 -59.25 -1.82 -7.35
CA GLU A 68 -59.95 -2.63 -8.36
C GLU A 68 -61.44 -2.78 -8.06
N THR A 69 -61.78 -2.96 -6.79
CA THR A 69 -63.18 -3.01 -6.34
C THR A 69 -63.87 -1.68 -6.62
N LEU A 70 -63.22 -0.56 -6.31
CA LEU A 70 -63.75 0.77 -6.57
C LEU A 70 -63.94 1.03 -8.07
N ALA A 71 -62.98 0.62 -8.91
CA ALA A 71 -63.11 0.72 -10.37
C ALA A 71 -64.33 -0.05 -10.89
N LYS A 72 -64.58 -1.24 -10.34
CA LYS A 72 -65.77 -2.02 -10.66
C LYS A 72 -67.06 -1.31 -10.22
N ASP A 73 -67.09 -0.75 -9.00
CA ASP A 73 -68.26 -0.03 -8.48
C ASP A 73 -68.59 1.22 -9.32
N ILE A 74 -67.57 1.99 -9.75
CA ILE A 74 -67.73 3.15 -10.66
C ILE A 74 -68.29 2.72 -12.01
N LYS A 75 -67.79 1.62 -12.56
CA LYS A 75 -68.28 1.09 -13.82
C LYS A 75 -69.74 0.65 -13.73
N GLU A 76 -70.10 -0.10 -12.69
CA GLU A 76 -71.49 -0.52 -12.45
C GLU A 76 -72.43 0.69 -12.27
N MET A 77 -72.00 1.71 -11.51
CA MET A 77 -72.75 2.96 -11.35
C MET A 77 -72.88 3.73 -12.67
N SER A 78 -71.84 3.75 -13.51
CA SER A 78 -71.86 4.40 -14.84
C SER A 78 -72.88 3.75 -15.76
N GLU A 79 -72.91 2.41 -15.80
CA GLU A 79 -73.87 1.64 -16.59
C GLU A 79 -75.31 1.87 -16.09
N GLU A 80 -75.52 1.94 -14.77
CA GLU A 80 -76.84 2.19 -14.20
C GLU A 80 -77.30 3.65 -14.43
N MET A 81 -76.38 4.60 -14.35
CA MET A 81 -76.66 6.00 -14.61
C MET A 81 -77.02 6.25 -16.08
N ASP A 82 -76.34 5.57 -17.01
CA ASP A 82 -76.66 5.65 -18.44
C ASP A 82 -78.06 5.08 -18.74
N LYS A 83 -78.42 3.94 -18.13
CA LYS A 83 -79.80 3.41 -18.19
C LYS A 83 -80.81 4.41 -17.64
N ASN A 84 -80.55 5.00 -16.47
CA ASN A 84 -81.43 5.97 -15.85
C ASN A 84 -81.59 7.22 -16.73
N LYS A 85 -80.51 7.71 -17.34
CA LYS A 85 -80.55 8.80 -18.32
C LYS A 85 -81.49 8.47 -19.47
N ASN A 86 -81.33 7.29 -20.08
CA ASN A 86 -82.19 6.85 -21.17
C ASN A 86 -83.68 6.74 -20.75
N LEU A 87 -83.96 6.23 -19.55
CA LEU A 87 -85.32 6.11 -19.01
C LEU A 87 -85.96 7.48 -18.74
N PHE A 88 -85.24 8.42 -18.14
CA PHE A 88 -85.73 9.77 -17.88
C PHE A 88 -85.92 10.57 -19.18
N SER A 89 -85.01 10.44 -20.15
CA SER A 89 -85.17 11.05 -21.48
C SER A 89 -86.42 10.57 -22.22
N GLN A 90 -86.90 9.35 -21.96
CA GLN A 90 -88.16 8.82 -22.52
C GLN A 90 -89.40 9.21 -21.71
N ALA A 91 -89.26 9.44 -20.40
CA ALA A 91 -90.37 9.71 -19.49
C ALA A 91 -90.79 11.19 -19.46
N PHE A 92 -89.91 12.13 -19.83
CA PHE A 92 -90.21 13.56 -19.93
C PHE A 92 -90.53 13.97 -21.37
N PRO A 93 -91.53 14.86 -21.59
CA PRO A 93 -91.93 15.29 -22.93
C PRO A 93 -90.85 16.14 -23.61
N GLU A 94 -90.71 16.00 -24.93
CA GLU A 94 -89.64 16.65 -25.72
C GLU A 94 -89.64 18.19 -25.64
N ASN A 95 -90.80 18.81 -25.37
CA ASN A 95 -91.00 20.26 -25.27
C ASN A 95 -91.19 20.75 -23.82
N GLY A 96 -90.69 20.02 -22.82
CA GLY A 96 -90.82 20.39 -21.40
C GLY A 96 -89.80 21.44 -20.95
N ASP A 97 -90.26 22.42 -20.15
CA ASP A 97 -89.45 23.56 -19.67
C ASP A 97 -88.15 23.17 -18.90
N ASN A 98 -88.09 21.96 -18.32
CA ASN A 98 -86.97 21.49 -17.49
C ASN A 98 -86.01 20.52 -18.21
N ARG A 99 -86.24 20.21 -19.49
CA ARG A 99 -85.53 19.14 -20.21
C ARG A 99 -84.01 19.36 -20.25
N ASP A 100 -83.59 20.57 -20.62
CA ASP A 100 -82.17 20.93 -20.75
C ASP A 100 -81.43 20.76 -19.43
N VAL A 101 -82.03 21.20 -18.31
CA VAL A 101 -81.44 21.08 -16.97
C VAL A 101 -81.28 19.62 -16.55
N ILE A 102 -82.24 18.76 -16.89
CA ILE A 102 -82.18 17.32 -16.59
C ILE A 102 -81.07 16.66 -17.40
N GLU A 103 -81.00 16.94 -18.70
CA GLU A 103 -79.98 16.38 -19.59
C GLU A 103 -78.58 16.83 -19.21
N ASP A 104 -78.40 18.13 -18.90
CA ASP A 104 -77.14 18.68 -18.40
C ASP A 104 -76.74 18.06 -17.07
N THR A 105 -77.68 17.91 -16.12
CA THR A 105 -77.38 17.34 -14.79
C THR A 105 -76.93 15.88 -14.90
N LEU A 106 -77.68 15.07 -15.65
CA LEU A 106 -77.33 13.66 -15.88
C LEU A 106 -76.04 13.53 -16.71
N GLY A 107 -75.83 14.43 -17.68
CA GLY A 107 -74.60 14.54 -18.46
C GLY A 107 -73.38 14.89 -17.60
N CYS A 108 -73.52 15.84 -16.66
CA CYS A 108 -72.47 16.20 -15.71
C CYS A 108 -72.08 15.03 -14.81
N LEU A 109 -73.06 14.29 -14.28
CA LEU A 109 -72.80 13.11 -13.45
C LEU A 109 -72.10 11.99 -14.23
N LEU A 110 -72.54 11.70 -15.46
CA LEU A 110 -71.85 10.75 -16.34
C LEU A 110 -70.43 11.21 -16.69
N GLY A 111 -70.22 12.51 -16.90
CA GLY A 111 -68.90 13.10 -17.10
C GLY A 111 -67.99 12.91 -15.88
N ARG A 112 -68.49 13.13 -14.67
CA ARG A 112 -67.76 12.87 -13.41
C ARG A 112 -67.41 11.39 -13.26
N LEU A 113 -68.37 10.51 -13.50
CA LEU A 113 -68.17 9.05 -13.45
C LEU A 113 -67.09 8.59 -14.45
N SER A 114 -67.12 9.09 -15.68
CA SER A 114 -66.11 8.77 -16.70
C SER A 114 -64.71 9.26 -16.31
N LEU A 115 -64.61 10.45 -15.71
CA LEU A 115 -63.34 10.96 -15.21
C LEU A 115 -62.80 10.09 -14.06
N LEU A 116 -63.66 9.74 -13.11
CA LEU A 116 -63.28 8.90 -11.97
C LEU A 116 -62.90 7.49 -12.39
N ASP A 117 -63.59 6.91 -13.38
CA ASP A 117 -63.21 5.63 -14.00
C ASP A 117 -61.81 5.70 -14.61
N SER A 118 -61.49 6.78 -15.35
CA SER A 118 -60.13 6.96 -15.89
C SER A 118 -59.09 7.09 -14.77
N VAL A 119 -59.37 7.89 -13.73
CA VAL A 119 -58.43 8.15 -12.63
C VAL A 119 -58.16 6.89 -11.80
N VAL A 120 -59.21 6.14 -11.42
CA VAL A 120 -59.06 4.91 -10.62
C VAL A 120 -58.31 3.83 -11.41
N ASN A 121 -58.59 3.69 -12.72
CA ASN A 121 -57.92 2.71 -13.57
C ASN A 121 -56.44 3.09 -13.78
N GLN A 122 -56.14 4.36 -14.04
CA GLN A 122 -54.76 4.84 -14.17
C GLN A 122 -53.97 4.58 -12.88
N ARG A 123 -54.58 4.85 -11.74
CA ARG A 123 -53.95 4.62 -10.44
C ARG A 123 -53.70 3.14 -10.17
N CYS A 124 -54.68 2.28 -10.44
CA CYS A 124 -54.54 0.83 -10.31
C CYS A 124 -53.36 0.32 -11.15
N HIS A 125 -53.22 0.80 -12.39
CA HIS A 125 -52.09 0.47 -13.25
C HIS A 125 -50.75 0.93 -12.65
N GLN A 126 -50.65 2.17 -12.18
CA GLN A 126 -49.43 2.71 -11.56
C GLN A 126 -49.03 1.92 -10.31
N MET A 127 -49.99 1.54 -9.47
CA MET A 127 -49.74 0.75 -8.27
C MET A 127 -49.26 -0.66 -8.60
N LYS A 128 -49.88 -1.32 -9.59
CA LYS A 128 -49.43 -2.63 -10.10
C LYS A 128 -48.03 -2.57 -10.69
N GLU A 129 -47.74 -1.56 -11.49
CA GLU A 129 -46.41 -1.36 -12.07
C GLU A 129 -45.36 -1.15 -10.99
N ARG A 130 -45.66 -0.31 -9.98
CA ARG A 130 -44.78 -0.09 -8.84
C ARG A 130 -44.54 -1.38 -8.04
N LEU A 131 -45.59 -2.14 -7.75
CA LEU A 131 -45.47 -3.42 -7.04
C LEU A 131 -44.58 -4.39 -7.82
N GLN A 132 -44.76 -4.49 -9.14
CA GLN A 132 -43.92 -5.33 -9.99
C GLN A 132 -42.45 -4.88 -9.97
N GLN A 133 -42.18 -3.57 -9.96
CA GLN A 133 -40.82 -3.04 -9.86
C GLN A 133 -40.16 -3.38 -8.50
N ILE A 134 -40.93 -3.34 -7.40
CA ILE A 134 -40.46 -3.75 -6.07
C ILE A 134 -40.17 -5.25 -6.01
N LEU A 135 -41.07 -6.09 -6.55
CA LEU A 135 -40.86 -7.54 -6.62
C LEU A 135 -39.63 -7.91 -7.46
N ASN A 136 -39.44 -7.23 -8.60
CA ASN A 136 -38.25 -7.42 -9.43
C ASN A 136 -36.98 -7.01 -8.68
N PHE A 137 -37.02 -5.88 -7.96
CA PHE A 137 -35.90 -5.45 -7.12
C PHE A 137 -35.55 -6.50 -6.04
N GLN A 138 -36.55 -7.06 -5.34
CA GLN A 138 -36.33 -8.08 -4.33
C GLN A 138 -35.75 -9.38 -4.92
N ASN A 139 -36.22 -9.80 -6.10
CA ASN A 139 -35.67 -10.95 -6.80
C ASN A 139 -34.21 -10.72 -7.22
N ASP A 140 -33.92 -9.58 -7.82
CA ASP A 140 -32.56 -9.21 -8.23
C ASP A 140 -31.61 -9.16 -7.03
N LEU A 141 -32.06 -8.58 -5.90
CA LEU A 141 -31.30 -8.55 -4.65
C LEU A 141 -30.96 -9.96 -4.18
N LYS A 142 -31.94 -10.88 -4.15
CA LYS A 142 -31.75 -12.27 -3.73
C LYS A 142 -30.79 -13.02 -4.66
N VAL A 143 -30.91 -12.81 -5.97
CA VAL A 143 -29.98 -13.39 -6.96
C VAL A 143 -28.56 -12.89 -6.72
N LEU A 144 -28.40 -11.58 -6.47
CA LEU A 144 -27.08 -10.98 -6.26
C LEU A 144 -26.44 -11.43 -4.93
N VAL A 145 -27.22 -11.58 -3.86
CA VAL A 145 -26.78 -12.19 -2.59
C VAL A 145 -26.27 -13.60 -2.78
N THR A 146 -27.02 -14.42 -3.53
CA THR A 146 -26.62 -15.81 -3.80
C THR A 146 -25.36 -15.85 -4.66
N SER A 147 -25.31 -15.04 -5.73
CA SER A 147 -24.14 -14.94 -6.62
C SER A 147 -22.88 -14.49 -5.88
N LEU A 148 -22.98 -13.49 -5.01
CA LEU A 148 -21.82 -13.03 -4.24
C LEU A 148 -21.34 -14.09 -3.24
N ALA A 149 -22.25 -14.84 -2.62
CA ALA A 149 -21.89 -15.96 -1.73
C ALA A 149 -21.12 -17.06 -2.49
N ASP A 150 -21.60 -17.42 -3.70
CA ASP A 150 -20.94 -18.40 -4.55
C ASP A 150 -19.55 -17.91 -5.03
N HIS A 151 -19.47 -16.65 -5.47
CA HIS A 151 -18.19 -16.03 -5.85
C HIS A 151 -17.21 -15.97 -4.67
N LYS A 152 -17.68 -15.60 -3.47
CA LYS A 152 -16.87 -15.61 -2.24
C LYS A 152 -16.29 -17.00 -2.01
N TYR A 153 -17.10 -18.06 -2.11
CA TYR A 153 -16.62 -19.43 -1.94
C TYR A 153 -15.56 -19.82 -2.99
N ILE A 154 -15.84 -19.57 -4.27
CA ILE A 154 -14.95 -19.92 -5.38
C ILE A 154 -13.61 -19.16 -5.27
N ILE A 155 -13.67 -17.85 -5.04
CA ILE A 155 -12.48 -17.00 -4.93
C ILE A 155 -11.64 -17.42 -3.74
N LEU A 156 -12.23 -17.58 -2.54
CA LEU A 156 -11.48 -17.97 -1.35
C LEU A 156 -10.83 -19.35 -1.53
N GLN A 157 -11.54 -20.31 -2.11
CA GLN A 157 -10.99 -21.63 -2.39
C GLN A 157 -9.83 -21.56 -3.40
N LYS A 158 -9.99 -20.79 -4.47
CA LYS A 158 -8.95 -20.63 -5.49
C LYS A 158 -7.71 -19.96 -4.90
N LEU A 159 -7.86 -18.83 -4.22
CA LEU A 159 -6.76 -18.10 -3.60
C LEU A 159 -6.01 -18.94 -2.55
N ALA A 160 -6.71 -19.80 -1.81
CA ALA A 160 -6.08 -20.73 -0.87
C ALA A 160 -5.21 -21.77 -1.59
N LYS A 161 -5.67 -22.31 -2.72
CA LYS A 161 -4.91 -23.30 -3.53
C LYS A 161 -3.69 -22.72 -4.24
N MET A 162 -3.76 -21.43 -4.62
CA MET A 162 -2.69 -20.79 -5.39
C MET A 162 -1.46 -20.42 -4.56
N PHE A 163 -1.52 -20.48 -3.23
CA PHE A 163 -0.43 -20.03 -2.35
C PHE A 163 0.92 -20.71 -2.63
N GLU A 164 0.90 -21.98 -3.08
CA GLU A 164 2.10 -22.76 -3.39
C GLU A 164 2.49 -22.75 -4.88
N GLN A 165 1.71 -22.08 -5.72
CA GLN A 165 1.93 -22.04 -7.16
C GLN A 165 2.92 -20.94 -7.56
N PRO A 166 3.47 -20.98 -8.79
CA PRO A 166 4.35 -19.92 -9.30
C PRO A 166 3.71 -18.53 -9.19
N VAL A 167 4.55 -17.51 -8.95
CA VAL A 167 4.08 -16.13 -8.74
C VAL A 167 3.24 -15.61 -9.90
N ALA A 168 3.57 -15.97 -11.14
CA ALA A 168 2.79 -15.58 -12.32
C ALA A 168 1.34 -16.07 -12.23
N GLU A 169 1.13 -17.32 -11.83
CA GLU A 169 -0.20 -17.91 -11.68
C GLU A 169 -0.94 -17.29 -10.48
N GLN A 170 -0.23 -16.94 -9.40
CA GLN A 170 -0.83 -16.22 -8.27
C GLN A 170 -1.33 -14.84 -8.69
N ILE A 171 -0.54 -14.07 -9.45
CA ILE A 171 -0.94 -12.76 -9.96
C ILE A 171 -2.18 -12.91 -10.85
N GLU A 172 -2.17 -13.87 -11.77
CA GLU A 172 -3.31 -14.12 -12.66
C GLU A 172 -4.57 -14.52 -11.89
N ALA A 173 -4.47 -15.39 -10.89
CA ALA A 173 -5.61 -15.82 -10.08
C ALA A 173 -6.22 -14.66 -9.27
N ILE A 174 -5.40 -13.78 -8.70
CA ILE A 174 -5.85 -12.59 -7.99
C ILE A 174 -6.51 -11.61 -8.98
N GLN A 175 -5.93 -11.42 -10.17
CA GLN A 175 -6.51 -10.56 -11.21
C GLN A 175 -7.89 -11.07 -11.66
N GLN A 176 -8.01 -12.36 -11.94
CA GLN A 176 -9.29 -12.98 -12.30
C GLN A 176 -10.32 -12.86 -11.17
N ALA A 177 -9.90 -12.92 -9.89
CA ALA A 177 -10.79 -12.70 -8.76
C ALA A 177 -11.33 -11.26 -8.72
N GLU A 178 -10.48 -10.25 -8.96
CA GLU A 178 -10.95 -8.86 -9.06
C GLU A 178 -11.87 -8.63 -10.26
N ASP A 179 -11.52 -9.19 -11.41
CA ASP A 179 -12.32 -9.03 -12.63
C ASP A 179 -13.69 -9.69 -12.47
N GLY A 180 -13.77 -10.84 -11.79
CA GLY A 180 -15.03 -11.51 -11.47
C GLY A 180 -15.94 -10.73 -10.51
N LEU A 181 -15.41 -9.72 -9.79
CA LEU A 181 -16.21 -8.88 -8.89
C LEU A 181 -16.83 -7.66 -9.59
N LYS A 182 -16.36 -7.28 -10.78
CA LYS A 182 -16.84 -6.06 -11.48
C LYS A 182 -18.32 -6.11 -11.85
N GLU A 183 -18.82 -7.28 -12.25
CA GLU A 183 -20.25 -7.45 -12.57
C GLU A 183 -21.12 -7.35 -11.31
N LEU A 184 -20.65 -7.87 -10.18
CA LEU A 184 -21.33 -7.76 -8.90
C LEU A 184 -21.36 -6.31 -8.41
N ASP A 185 -20.26 -5.56 -8.57
CA ASP A 185 -20.18 -4.13 -8.26
C ASP A 185 -21.23 -3.31 -9.01
N ALA A 186 -21.28 -3.50 -10.34
CA ALA A 186 -22.27 -2.84 -11.20
C ALA A 186 -23.70 -3.20 -10.78
N GLY A 187 -23.95 -4.47 -10.43
CA GLY A 187 -25.24 -4.94 -9.92
C GLY A 187 -25.64 -4.27 -8.60
N ILE A 188 -24.70 -4.13 -7.66
CA ILE A 188 -24.96 -3.48 -6.36
C ILE A 188 -25.23 -1.98 -6.54
N ILE A 189 -24.46 -1.30 -7.40
CA ILE A 189 -24.67 0.11 -7.73
C ILE A 189 -26.07 0.33 -8.34
N GLU A 190 -26.47 -0.52 -9.28
CA GLU A 190 -27.78 -0.42 -9.91
C GLU A 190 -28.93 -0.73 -8.94
N LEU A 191 -28.76 -1.69 -8.03
CA LEU A 191 -29.73 -1.92 -6.96
C LEU A 191 -29.86 -0.71 -6.04
N LYS A 192 -28.76 -0.11 -5.57
CA LYS A 192 -28.81 1.12 -4.75
C LYS A 192 -29.58 2.25 -5.45
N ARG A 193 -29.27 2.49 -6.73
CA ARG A 193 -29.96 3.49 -7.55
C ARG A 193 -31.47 3.22 -7.66
N ARG A 194 -31.87 1.96 -7.85
CA ARG A 194 -33.28 1.56 -7.92
C ARG A 194 -33.96 1.65 -6.56
N ALA A 195 -33.25 1.33 -5.47
CA ALA A 195 -33.78 1.37 -4.12
C ALA A 195 -34.20 2.78 -3.72
N ASP A 196 -33.35 3.77 -4.03
CA ASP A 196 -33.65 5.19 -3.79
C ASP A 196 -34.86 5.66 -4.62
N LYS A 197 -34.92 5.28 -5.90
CA LYS A 197 -36.03 5.64 -6.80
C LYS A 197 -37.37 5.06 -6.35
N LEU A 198 -37.38 3.80 -5.89
CA LEU A 198 -38.59 3.07 -5.50
C LEU A 198 -38.99 3.30 -4.04
N GLN A 199 -38.15 3.98 -3.24
CA GLN A 199 -38.33 4.15 -1.80
C GLN A 199 -38.55 2.80 -1.11
N ILE A 200 -37.62 1.87 -1.36
CA ILE A 200 -37.70 0.50 -0.85
C ILE A 200 -37.73 0.48 0.69
N GLU A 201 -38.49 -0.45 1.24
CA GLU A 201 -38.66 -0.61 2.68
C GLU A 201 -37.37 -1.01 3.41
N GLN A 202 -37.33 -0.68 4.71
CA GLN A 202 -36.17 -0.90 5.57
C GLN A 202 -35.60 -2.33 5.57
N PRO A 203 -36.40 -3.42 5.57
CA PRO A 203 -35.86 -4.77 5.58
C PRO A 203 -34.97 -5.09 4.37
N SER A 204 -35.41 -4.74 3.16
CA SER A 204 -34.64 -4.97 1.94
C SER A 204 -33.43 -4.02 1.84
N MET A 205 -33.55 -2.79 2.39
CA MET A 205 -32.40 -1.89 2.50
C MET A 205 -31.31 -2.45 3.42
N GLN A 206 -31.67 -3.08 4.53
CA GLN A 206 -30.71 -3.74 5.43
C GLN A 206 -30.00 -4.92 4.75
N GLU A 207 -30.73 -5.69 3.94
CA GLU A 207 -30.14 -6.79 3.17
C GLU A 207 -29.18 -6.28 2.08
N LEU A 208 -29.53 -5.18 1.40
CA LEU A 208 -28.63 -4.52 0.44
C LEU A 208 -27.35 -3.98 1.13
N SER A 209 -27.46 -3.45 2.35
CA SER A 209 -26.27 -3.04 3.13
C SER A 209 -25.39 -4.23 3.49
N LYS A 210 -25.97 -5.36 3.94
CA LYS A 210 -25.21 -6.59 4.23
C LYS A 210 -24.52 -7.15 2.98
N LEU A 211 -25.17 -7.06 1.82
CA LEU A 211 -24.59 -7.43 0.54
C LEU A 211 -23.33 -6.59 0.24
N GLN A 212 -23.42 -5.27 0.43
CA GLN A 212 -22.28 -4.37 0.28
C GLN A 212 -21.14 -4.72 1.25
N ASP A 213 -21.45 -4.93 2.54
CA ASP A 213 -20.44 -5.29 3.54
C ASP A 213 -19.70 -6.58 3.18
N MET A 214 -20.43 -7.60 2.68
CA MET A 214 -19.84 -8.86 2.23
C MET A 214 -18.95 -8.68 0.99
N TYR A 215 -19.33 -7.78 0.08
CA TYR A 215 -18.55 -7.45 -1.11
C TYR A 215 -17.25 -6.73 -0.73
N ASP A 216 -17.34 -5.74 0.17
CA ASP A 216 -16.19 -4.98 0.65
C ASP A 216 -15.21 -5.87 1.43
N GLU A 217 -15.71 -6.80 2.27
CA GLU A 217 -14.89 -7.79 2.96
C GLU A 217 -14.11 -8.67 1.96
N LEU A 218 -14.76 -9.09 0.88
CA LEU A 218 -14.13 -9.92 -0.15
C LEU A 218 -13.06 -9.13 -0.94
N LEU A 219 -13.35 -7.88 -1.30
CA LEU A 219 -12.37 -6.97 -1.90
C LEU A 219 -11.15 -6.78 -1.00
N MET A 220 -11.37 -6.54 0.30
CA MET A 220 -10.28 -6.39 1.28
C MET A 220 -9.44 -7.67 1.38
N THR A 221 -10.08 -8.83 1.33
CA THR A 221 -9.37 -10.12 1.32
C THR A 221 -8.50 -10.26 0.07
N ILE A 222 -9.02 -9.98 -1.13
CA ILE A 222 -8.26 -10.02 -2.38
C ILE A 222 -7.11 -9.00 -2.35
N GLY A 223 -7.38 -7.78 -1.89
CA GLY A 223 -6.38 -6.71 -1.76
C GLY A 223 -5.24 -7.08 -0.81
N SER A 224 -5.55 -7.71 0.33
CA SER A 224 -4.54 -8.20 1.28
C SER A 224 -3.65 -9.30 0.68
N ARG A 225 -4.21 -10.16 -0.19
CA ARG A 225 -3.44 -11.18 -0.90
C ARG A 225 -2.49 -10.54 -1.92
N ARG A 226 -2.97 -9.55 -2.69
CA ARG A 226 -2.14 -8.80 -3.63
C ARG A 226 -0.99 -8.07 -2.95
N SER A 227 -1.28 -7.35 -1.86
CA SER A 227 -0.25 -6.60 -1.14
C SER A 227 0.80 -7.53 -0.52
N GLY A 228 0.38 -8.65 0.07
CA GLY A 228 1.28 -9.69 0.57
C GLY A 228 2.18 -10.29 -0.52
N LEU A 229 1.62 -10.59 -1.69
CA LEU A 229 2.40 -11.10 -2.83
C LEU A 229 3.44 -10.09 -3.33
N ASN A 230 3.04 -8.82 -3.44
CA ASN A 230 3.95 -7.74 -3.83
C ASN A 230 5.08 -7.53 -2.81
N GLN A 231 4.78 -7.64 -1.52
CA GLN A 231 5.79 -7.57 -0.47
C GLN A 231 6.78 -8.73 -0.57
N ASN A 232 6.30 -9.95 -0.82
CA ASN A 232 7.16 -11.12 -1.04
C ASN A 232 8.06 -10.96 -2.27
N LEU A 233 7.52 -10.43 -3.37
CA LEU A 233 8.29 -10.13 -4.59
C LEU A 233 9.39 -9.08 -4.34
N ALA A 234 9.07 -8.02 -3.60
CA ALA A 234 10.05 -6.99 -3.26
C ALA A 234 11.17 -7.55 -2.39
N LEU A 235 10.85 -8.38 -1.39
CA LEU A 235 11.83 -9.08 -0.57
C LEU A 235 12.68 -10.04 -1.39
N LYS A 236 12.09 -10.79 -2.32
CA LYS A 236 12.81 -11.68 -3.23
C LYS A 236 13.80 -10.93 -4.10
N SER A 237 13.40 -9.80 -4.68
CA SER A 237 14.30 -8.95 -5.47
C SER A 237 15.46 -8.38 -4.64
N GLN A 238 15.21 -8.01 -3.38
CA GLN A 238 16.29 -7.58 -2.47
C GLN A 238 17.26 -8.72 -2.16
N TYR A 239 16.72 -9.93 -1.92
CA TYR A 239 17.52 -11.13 -1.72
C TYR A 239 18.38 -11.44 -2.94
N GLU A 240 17.80 -11.47 -4.15
CA GLU A 240 18.52 -11.77 -5.39
C GLU A 240 19.66 -10.78 -5.64
N ARG A 241 19.44 -9.49 -5.34
CA ARG A 241 20.50 -8.48 -5.43
C ARG A 241 21.63 -8.73 -4.41
N ALA A 242 21.28 -8.98 -3.15
CA ALA A 242 22.27 -9.27 -2.12
C ALA A 242 23.08 -10.55 -2.44
N LEU A 243 22.42 -11.55 -3.03
CA LEU A 243 23.03 -12.79 -3.48
C LEU A 243 24.01 -12.57 -4.63
N GLN A 244 23.66 -11.70 -5.59
CA GLN A 244 24.56 -11.31 -6.67
C GLN A 244 25.76 -10.53 -6.14
N ASP A 245 25.54 -9.53 -5.28
CA ASP A 245 26.62 -8.76 -4.65
C ASP A 245 27.59 -9.69 -3.88
N LEU A 246 27.05 -10.68 -3.16
CA LEU A 246 27.84 -11.69 -2.47
C LEU A 246 28.65 -12.55 -3.46
N ALA A 247 28.04 -12.99 -4.57
CA ALA A 247 28.74 -13.75 -5.60
C ALA A 247 29.92 -12.95 -6.21
N ASP A 248 29.73 -11.66 -6.48
CA ASP A 248 30.76 -10.79 -7.04
C ASP A 248 31.93 -10.57 -6.03
N LEU A 249 31.59 -10.41 -4.74
CA LEU A 249 32.58 -10.34 -3.66
C LEU A 249 33.37 -11.65 -3.51
N LEU A 250 32.73 -12.81 -3.74
CA LEU A 250 33.39 -14.11 -3.68
C LEU A 250 34.38 -14.31 -4.80
N GLU A 251 34.03 -13.91 -6.03
CA GLU A 251 34.94 -14.00 -7.16
C GLU A 251 36.19 -13.15 -6.90
N THR A 252 35.98 -11.90 -6.48
CA THR A 252 37.06 -10.99 -6.07
C THR A 252 37.90 -11.55 -4.91
N GLY A 253 37.25 -12.21 -3.94
CA GLY A 253 37.92 -12.81 -2.79
C GLY A 253 38.78 -14.01 -3.15
N ARG A 254 38.32 -14.85 -4.08
CA ARG A 254 39.07 -16.03 -4.54
C ARG A 254 40.33 -15.66 -5.30
N GLU A 255 40.25 -14.71 -6.23
CA GLU A 255 41.41 -14.24 -7.00
C GLU A 255 42.54 -13.73 -6.09
N LYS A 256 42.19 -13.12 -4.95
CA LYS A 256 43.15 -12.53 -3.99
C LYS A 256 43.66 -13.50 -2.92
N THR A 257 42.91 -14.56 -2.64
CA THR A 257 43.29 -15.58 -1.63
C THR A 257 44.03 -16.77 -2.24
N ALA A 258 44.07 -16.89 -3.57
CA ALA A 258 44.68 -18.01 -4.29
C ALA A 258 46.22 -17.98 -4.34
N GLY A 259 46.90 -16.98 -3.77
CA GLY A 259 48.35 -16.86 -3.83
C GLY A 259 48.99 -16.75 -2.45
N ASP A 260 49.86 -17.72 -2.13
CA ASP A 260 50.83 -17.67 -1.01
C ASP A 260 51.99 -16.69 -1.33
N GLN A 261 51.67 -15.58 -2.01
CA GLN A 261 52.62 -14.56 -2.45
C GLN A 261 52.76 -13.48 -1.37
N LYS A 262 54.00 -12.99 -1.25
CA LYS A 262 54.39 -11.84 -0.44
C LYS A 262 53.49 -10.65 -0.76
N ILE A 263 53.03 -9.91 0.24
CA ILE A 263 52.06 -8.82 0.04
C ILE A 263 52.77 -7.69 -0.71
N ILE A 264 52.40 -7.45 -1.97
CA ILE A 264 52.91 -6.32 -2.74
C ILE A 264 52.05 -5.12 -2.37
N VAL A 265 52.62 -4.18 -1.65
CA VAL A 265 51.95 -2.94 -1.24
C VAL A 265 52.91 -1.78 -1.40
N SER A 266 52.40 -0.68 -1.92
CA SER A 266 53.09 0.58 -2.11
C SER A 266 53.09 1.43 -0.84
N SER A 267 52.07 1.26 0.03
CA SER A 267 51.97 2.00 1.29
C SER A 267 51.18 1.26 2.37
N LYS A 268 51.20 1.82 3.57
CA LYS A 268 50.42 1.37 4.73
C LYS A 268 48.91 1.53 4.52
N GLU A 269 48.48 2.59 3.83
CA GLU A 269 47.07 2.84 3.49
C GLU A 269 46.50 1.73 2.59
N GLU A 270 47.32 1.15 1.72
CA GLU A 270 46.93 0.03 0.88
C GLU A 270 46.62 -1.23 1.71
N ILE A 271 47.36 -1.46 2.80
CA ILE A 271 47.08 -2.52 3.78
C ILE A 271 45.73 -2.30 4.46
N GLN A 272 45.42 -1.07 4.86
CA GLN A 272 44.13 -0.72 5.46
C GLN A 272 42.96 -0.96 4.48
N GLN A 273 43.12 -0.58 3.21
CA GLN A 273 42.11 -0.82 2.18
C GLN A 273 41.85 -2.31 1.92
N LEU A 274 42.88 -3.17 2.04
CA LEU A 274 42.71 -4.61 1.94
C LEU A 274 41.89 -5.15 3.13
N LEU A 275 42.14 -4.68 4.35
CA LEU A 275 41.38 -5.04 5.54
C LEU A 275 39.90 -4.62 5.47
N ASP A 276 39.60 -3.42 4.97
CA ASP A 276 38.23 -2.93 4.89
C ASP A 276 37.38 -3.72 3.88
N LYS A 277 37.99 -4.22 2.81
CA LYS A 277 37.33 -5.11 1.84
C LYS A 277 36.95 -6.46 2.46
N HIS A 278 37.72 -6.98 3.42
CA HIS A 278 37.40 -8.23 4.13
C HIS A 278 36.14 -8.10 5.00
N LYS A 279 35.96 -6.95 5.68
CA LYS A 279 34.76 -6.67 6.49
C LYS A 279 33.47 -6.60 5.66
N GLY A 280 33.60 -6.27 4.37
CA GLY A 280 32.49 -6.27 3.42
C GLY A 280 31.88 -7.66 3.20
N LEU A 281 32.71 -8.69 3.06
CA LEU A 281 32.24 -10.06 2.79
C LEU A 281 31.36 -10.62 3.91
N GLU A 282 31.80 -10.49 5.16
CA GLU A 282 31.04 -10.96 6.33
C GLU A 282 29.69 -10.23 6.46
N SER A 283 29.70 -8.91 6.29
CA SER A 283 28.48 -8.08 6.34
C SER A 283 27.47 -8.51 5.27
N HIS A 284 27.92 -8.76 4.03
CA HIS A 284 27.07 -9.21 2.94
C HIS A 284 26.54 -10.64 3.14
N MET A 285 27.32 -11.54 3.73
CA MET A 285 26.84 -12.87 4.12
C MET A 285 25.68 -12.78 5.13
N ILE A 286 25.83 -11.96 6.18
CA ILE A 286 24.79 -11.77 7.20
C ILE A 286 23.52 -11.18 6.57
N LEU A 287 23.66 -10.16 5.71
CA LEU A 287 22.54 -9.55 5.00
C LEU A 287 21.80 -10.57 4.13
N THR A 288 22.54 -11.33 3.31
CA THR A 288 21.99 -12.32 2.39
C THR A 288 21.25 -13.42 3.13
N GLU A 289 21.84 -13.96 4.19
CA GLU A 289 21.21 -14.97 5.05
C GLU A 289 19.94 -14.43 5.75
N THR A 290 19.99 -13.17 6.22
CA THR A 290 18.83 -12.52 6.86
C THR A 290 17.68 -12.34 5.88
N LEU A 291 17.98 -11.95 4.64
CA LEU A 291 16.97 -11.84 3.58
C LEU A 291 16.45 -13.22 3.18
N PHE A 292 17.32 -14.22 3.09
CA PHE A 292 16.92 -15.59 2.76
C PHE A 292 15.93 -16.17 3.78
N ARG A 293 16.18 -15.98 5.09
CA ARG A 293 15.25 -16.41 6.15
C ARG A 293 13.86 -15.79 6.01
N LYS A 294 13.74 -14.58 5.46
CA LYS A 294 12.44 -13.93 5.23
C LYS A 294 11.69 -14.52 4.04
N ILE A 295 12.40 -15.10 3.07
CA ILE A 295 11.81 -15.63 1.84
C ILE A 295 11.73 -17.15 1.78
N ILE A 296 12.37 -17.86 2.73
CA ILE A 296 12.51 -19.33 2.69
C ILE A 296 11.18 -20.07 2.61
N SER A 297 10.10 -19.51 3.17
CA SER A 297 8.76 -20.11 3.12
C SER A 297 8.15 -20.19 1.72
N PHE A 298 8.69 -19.43 0.76
CA PHE A 298 8.23 -19.39 -0.63
C PHE A 298 9.39 -19.52 -1.65
N ALA A 299 10.59 -19.88 -1.19
CA ALA A 299 11.72 -20.18 -2.05
C ALA A 299 11.60 -21.59 -2.63
N VAL A 300 11.89 -21.77 -3.93
CA VAL A 300 11.84 -23.11 -4.53
C VAL A 300 13.06 -23.93 -4.12
N PRO A 301 12.99 -25.28 -4.09
CA PRO A 301 14.10 -26.12 -3.59
C PRO A 301 15.45 -25.85 -4.26
N ARG A 302 15.43 -25.53 -5.57
CA ARG A 302 16.64 -25.17 -6.33
C ARG A 302 17.28 -23.87 -5.83
N GLU A 303 16.48 -22.86 -5.48
CA GLU A 303 16.97 -21.59 -4.92
C GLU A 303 17.58 -21.83 -3.53
N THR A 304 16.93 -22.65 -2.71
CA THR A 304 17.45 -23.04 -1.39
C THR A 304 18.78 -23.79 -1.48
N GLN A 305 18.92 -24.69 -2.46
CA GLN A 305 20.19 -25.37 -2.71
C GLN A 305 21.27 -24.39 -3.14
N PHE A 306 20.98 -23.53 -4.13
CA PHE A 306 21.92 -22.52 -4.62
C PHE A 306 22.39 -21.58 -3.50
N HIS A 307 21.46 -21.13 -2.65
CA HIS A 307 21.77 -20.33 -1.45
C HIS A 307 22.76 -21.07 -0.55
N THR A 308 22.47 -22.33 -0.22
CA THR A 308 23.29 -23.14 0.68
C THR A 308 24.70 -23.33 0.12
N ASP A 309 24.81 -23.63 -1.17
CA ASP A 309 26.09 -23.82 -1.86
C ASP A 309 26.92 -22.53 -1.89
N LEU A 310 26.28 -21.38 -2.15
CA LEU A 310 26.96 -20.09 -2.17
C LEU A 310 27.42 -19.68 -0.77
N MET A 311 26.58 -19.87 0.25
CA MET A 311 26.93 -19.58 1.65
C MET A 311 28.08 -20.47 2.16
N ALA A 312 28.10 -21.74 1.76
CA ALA A 312 29.21 -22.64 2.08
C ALA A 312 30.52 -22.18 1.43
N GLN A 313 30.46 -21.79 0.15
CA GLN A 313 31.59 -21.20 -0.56
C GLN A 313 32.07 -19.91 0.10
N ALA A 314 31.14 -19.05 0.53
CA ALA A 314 31.46 -17.81 1.22
C ALA A 314 32.11 -18.02 2.57
N SER A 315 31.62 -18.98 3.36
CA SER A 315 32.24 -19.35 4.62
C SER A 315 33.66 -19.89 4.42
N ALA A 316 33.91 -20.66 3.37
CA ALA A 316 35.25 -21.16 3.07
C ALA A 316 36.22 -20.02 2.71
N VAL A 317 35.81 -19.09 1.85
CA VAL A 317 36.60 -17.90 1.50
C VAL A 317 36.82 -17.02 2.73
N LEU A 318 35.79 -16.78 3.54
CA LEU A 318 35.89 -15.97 4.75
C LEU A 318 36.88 -16.55 5.76
N LYS A 319 36.92 -17.88 5.95
CA LYS A 319 37.92 -18.54 6.82
C LYS A 319 39.35 -18.32 6.33
N GLY A 320 39.59 -18.43 5.03
CA GLY A 320 40.91 -18.16 4.44
C GLY A 320 41.28 -16.67 4.54
N ALA A 321 40.33 -15.80 4.23
CA ALA A 321 40.45 -14.35 4.36
C ALA A 321 40.71 -13.89 5.79
N HIS A 322 40.11 -14.54 6.80
CA HIS A 322 40.31 -14.20 8.20
C HIS A 322 41.76 -14.38 8.64
N LYS A 323 42.40 -15.50 8.26
CA LYS A 323 43.83 -15.72 8.52
C LYS A 323 44.68 -14.60 7.92
N ARG A 324 44.41 -14.24 6.66
CA ARG A 324 45.10 -13.15 5.97
C ARG A 324 44.83 -11.78 6.59
N GLY A 325 43.62 -11.54 7.07
CA GLY A 325 43.25 -10.33 7.81
C GLY A 325 44.08 -10.17 9.08
N VAL A 326 44.21 -11.23 9.88
CA VAL A 326 45.06 -11.21 11.09
C VAL A 326 46.53 -10.90 10.75
N GLU A 327 47.06 -11.47 9.66
CA GLU A 327 48.41 -11.14 9.18
C GLU A 327 48.54 -9.66 8.79
N LEU A 328 47.56 -9.10 8.07
CA LEU A 328 47.54 -7.69 7.66
C LEU A 328 47.44 -6.74 8.86
N GLU A 329 46.63 -7.07 9.87
CA GLU A 329 46.52 -6.29 11.12
C GLU A 329 47.85 -6.25 11.86
N TYR A 330 48.52 -7.39 11.99
CA TYR A 330 49.84 -7.46 12.61
C TYR A 330 50.90 -6.65 11.84
N ILE A 331 50.90 -6.73 10.51
CA ILE A 331 51.80 -5.93 9.66
C ILE A 331 51.51 -4.44 9.86
N LEU A 332 50.24 -4.02 9.88
CA LEU A 332 49.85 -2.62 10.05
C LEU A 332 50.25 -2.07 11.42
N GLU A 333 50.10 -2.86 12.48
CA GLU A 333 50.54 -2.50 13.83
C GLU A 333 52.07 -2.35 13.89
N THR A 334 52.80 -3.33 13.35
CA THR A 334 54.27 -3.33 13.31
C THR A 334 54.80 -2.14 12.49
N TRP A 335 54.21 -1.87 11.33
CA TRP A 335 54.56 -0.72 10.49
C TRP A 335 54.27 0.61 11.21
N SER A 336 53.14 0.73 11.90
CA SER A 336 52.80 1.93 12.67
C SER A 336 53.82 2.23 13.78
N GLN A 337 54.27 1.18 14.47
CA GLN A 337 55.29 1.33 15.50
C GLN A 337 56.65 1.71 14.89
N LEU A 338 57.02 1.08 13.77
CA LEU A 338 58.23 1.40 13.02
C LEU A 338 58.26 2.86 12.55
N GLU A 339 57.17 3.37 11.97
CA GLU A 339 57.04 4.77 11.55
C GLU A 339 57.28 5.74 12.72
N LYS A 340 56.69 5.44 13.88
CA LYS A 340 56.84 6.26 15.08
C LYS A 340 58.29 6.29 15.57
N GLU A 341 58.96 5.14 15.58
CA GLU A 341 60.35 5.02 16.02
C GLU A 341 61.33 5.64 15.03
N HIS A 342 61.09 5.44 13.72
CA HIS A 342 61.82 6.09 12.64
C HIS A 342 61.70 7.62 12.73
N TRP A 343 60.49 8.14 12.93
CA TRP A 343 60.25 9.58 13.11
C TRP A 343 61.00 10.13 14.32
N GLU A 344 60.94 9.43 15.46
CA GLU A 344 61.67 9.86 16.66
C GLU A 344 63.18 9.91 16.41
N LEU A 345 63.76 8.89 15.76
CA LEU A 345 65.19 8.90 15.41
C LEU A 345 65.54 10.01 14.41
N SER A 346 64.70 10.26 13.42
CA SER A 346 64.89 11.33 12.44
C SER A 346 64.90 12.70 13.14
N ARG A 347 63.99 12.92 14.08
CA ARG A 347 63.96 14.13 14.91
C ARG A 347 65.21 14.28 15.78
N GLN A 348 65.72 13.19 16.36
CA GLN A 348 66.98 13.23 17.11
C GLN A 348 68.16 13.62 16.21
N LEU A 349 68.21 13.10 14.97
CA LEU A 349 69.21 13.49 13.99
C LEU A 349 69.08 14.98 13.62
N GLU A 350 67.88 15.49 13.37
CA GLU A 350 67.66 16.92 13.12
C GLU A 350 68.17 17.81 14.27
N VAL A 351 67.99 17.38 15.52
CA VAL A 351 68.53 18.10 16.68
C VAL A 351 70.06 18.11 16.64
N VAL A 352 70.69 16.97 16.33
CA VAL A 352 72.15 16.88 16.18
C VAL A 352 72.65 17.78 15.05
N GLU A 353 71.99 17.78 13.90
CA GLU A 353 72.33 18.64 12.77
C GLU A 353 72.17 20.13 13.08
N SER A 354 71.06 20.53 13.70
CA SER A 354 70.81 21.93 14.08
C SER A 354 71.80 22.43 15.15
N SER A 355 72.29 21.53 16.00
CA SER A 355 73.26 21.83 17.05
C SER A 355 74.69 21.85 16.50
N THR A 356 74.91 21.35 15.28
CA THR A 356 76.21 21.32 14.62
C THR A 356 76.47 22.67 13.92
N PRO A 357 77.49 23.45 14.33
CA PRO A 357 77.79 24.74 13.72
C PRO A 357 78.11 24.61 12.22
N SER A 358 77.39 25.36 11.37
CA SER A 358 77.47 25.26 9.91
C SER A 358 78.64 26.00 9.26
N VAL A 359 79.32 26.88 9.98
CA VAL A 359 80.49 27.66 9.52
C VAL A 359 81.60 27.55 10.55
N GLY A 360 82.84 27.34 10.09
CA GLY A 360 84.02 27.42 10.95
C GLY A 360 84.09 28.80 11.59
N LEU A 361 83.84 28.87 12.91
CA LEU A 361 83.80 30.14 13.63
C LEU A 361 85.17 30.81 13.58
N VAL A 362 85.18 32.06 13.10
CA VAL A 362 86.39 32.83 12.69
C VAL A 362 87.23 33.33 13.89
N GLU A 363 86.72 33.22 15.12
CA GLU A 363 87.47 33.57 16.33
C GLU A 363 87.36 32.46 17.40
N GLU A 364 88.37 31.60 17.42
CA GLU A 364 88.58 30.58 18.45
C GLU A 364 89.45 31.20 19.57
N SER A 365 88.91 31.37 20.77
CA SER A 365 89.72 31.46 21.99
C SER A 365 89.85 30.06 22.61
N GLU A 366 90.80 29.85 23.51
CA GLU A 366 90.95 28.54 24.18
C GLU A 366 89.65 28.13 24.88
N ASP A 367 89.01 29.05 25.60
CA ASP A 367 87.70 28.82 26.25
C ASP A 367 86.62 28.42 25.24
N ARG A 368 86.52 29.09 24.09
CA ARG A 368 85.56 28.75 23.03
C ARG A 368 85.85 27.39 22.38
N LEU A 369 87.12 26.99 22.31
CA LEU A 369 87.53 25.69 21.78
C LEU A 369 87.12 24.57 22.75
N ILE A 370 87.30 24.80 24.06
CA ILE A 370 86.84 23.89 25.13
C ILE A 370 85.31 23.74 25.09
N ASP A 371 84.56 24.84 24.99
CA ASP A 371 83.10 24.82 24.89
C ASP A 371 82.60 24.04 23.67
N ARG A 372 83.26 24.20 22.50
CA ARG A 372 82.93 23.44 21.29
C ARG A 372 83.24 21.96 21.44
N ILE A 373 84.37 21.59 22.05
CA ILE A 373 84.71 20.19 22.33
C ILE A 373 83.63 19.58 23.24
N ALA A 374 83.22 20.27 24.31
CA ALA A 374 82.15 19.82 25.20
C ALA A 374 80.82 19.60 24.45
N LEU A 375 80.46 20.52 23.54
CA LEU A 375 79.28 20.37 22.68
C LEU A 375 79.38 19.13 21.78
N TYR A 376 80.49 18.93 21.07
CA TYR A 376 80.66 17.75 20.20
C TYR A 376 80.76 16.43 20.99
N GLN A 377 81.30 16.45 22.21
CA GLN A 377 81.26 15.30 23.14
C GLN A 377 79.83 14.98 23.58
N HIS A 378 79.02 16.00 23.85
CA HIS A 378 77.60 15.85 24.17
C HIS A 378 76.82 15.27 22.98
N LEU A 379 77.02 15.81 21.77
CA LEU A 379 76.39 15.30 20.54
C LEU A 379 76.79 13.83 20.26
N LYS A 380 78.08 13.50 20.43
CA LYS A 380 78.56 12.13 20.29
C LYS A 380 77.94 11.18 21.32
N SER A 381 77.79 11.63 22.56
CA SER A 381 77.16 10.84 23.63
C SER A 381 75.67 10.61 23.35
N SER A 382 74.96 11.64 22.88
CA SER A 382 73.56 11.55 22.46
C SER A 382 73.38 10.56 21.31
N LEU A 383 74.21 10.62 20.27
CA LEU A 383 74.17 9.61 19.19
C LEU A 383 74.40 8.19 19.75
N ASN A 384 75.41 7.99 20.60
CA ASN A 384 75.66 6.67 21.19
C ASN A 384 74.48 6.14 22.04
N GLU A 385 73.74 7.02 22.71
CA GLU A 385 72.56 6.66 23.52
C GLU A 385 71.44 6.07 22.64
N TYR A 386 71.21 6.66 21.47
CA TYR A 386 70.15 6.24 20.53
C TYR A 386 70.60 5.17 19.52
N GLN A 387 71.89 4.83 19.47
CA GLN A 387 72.42 3.82 18.55
C GLN A 387 71.77 2.43 18.67
N PRO A 388 71.47 1.89 19.87
CA PRO A 388 70.74 0.62 19.99
C PRO A 388 69.34 0.69 19.35
N LYS A 389 68.66 1.82 19.48
CA LYS A 389 67.33 2.05 18.90
C LYS A 389 67.38 2.13 17.37
N LEU A 390 68.43 2.72 16.80
CA LEU A 390 68.67 2.65 15.34
C LEU A 390 68.77 1.21 14.85
N TYR A 391 69.58 0.38 15.50
CA TYR A 391 69.72 -1.02 15.09
C TYR A 391 68.40 -1.77 15.18
N GLN A 392 67.61 -1.51 16.24
CA GLN A 392 66.28 -2.07 16.39
C GLN A 392 65.36 -1.66 15.23
N VAL A 393 65.25 -0.35 14.92
CA VAL A 393 64.40 0.15 13.82
C VAL A 393 64.80 -0.44 12.47
N ILE A 394 66.10 -0.56 12.17
CA ILE A 394 66.58 -1.17 10.92
C ILE A 394 66.26 -2.67 10.87
N ASP A 395 66.42 -3.39 11.99
CA ASP A 395 66.14 -4.83 12.06
C ASP A 395 64.63 -5.11 11.97
N ASP A 396 63.80 -4.31 12.65
CA ASP A 396 62.34 -4.41 12.61
C ASP A 396 61.80 -4.01 11.22
N GLY A 397 62.39 -3.01 10.57
CA GLY A 397 62.10 -2.67 9.18
C GLY A 397 62.47 -3.78 8.19
N LYS A 398 63.62 -4.43 8.37
CA LYS A 398 64.01 -5.61 7.58
C LYS A 398 63.06 -6.78 7.79
N ARG A 399 62.66 -7.05 9.04
CA ARG A 399 61.65 -8.07 9.35
C ARG A 399 60.33 -7.79 8.67
N LEU A 400 59.87 -6.53 8.67
CA LEU A 400 58.65 -6.12 7.99
C LEU A 400 58.76 -6.36 6.46
N LEU A 401 59.89 -6.01 5.86
CA LEU A 401 60.19 -6.25 4.43
C LEU A 401 60.32 -7.74 4.05
N ILE A 402 60.33 -8.69 4.98
CA ILE A 402 60.18 -10.12 4.66
C ILE A 402 58.71 -10.42 4.30
N SER A 403 57.76 -9.76 4.99
CA SER A 403 56.33 -9.97 4.83
C SER A 403 55.70 -9.10 3.74
N VAL A 404 56.25 -7.91 3.49
CA VAL A 404 55.76 -6.95 2.48
C VAL A 404 56.83 -6.57 1.47
N SER A 405 56.43 -6.32 0.22
CA SER A 405 57.32 -5.78 -0.81
C SER A 405 57.00 -4.30 -1.02
N CYS A 406 57.74 -3.42 -0.33
CA CYS A 406 57.57 -1.96 -0.39
C CYS A 406 58.95 -1.28 -0.62
N PRO A 407 59.26 -0.89 -1.87
CA PRO A 407 60.53 -0.22 -2.20
C PRO A 407 60.73 1.11 -1.47
N ASP A 408 59.64 1.83 -1.20
CA ASP A 408 59.70 3.13 -0.53
C ASP A 408 60.15 2.98 0.93
N LEU A 409 59.60 1.99 1.65
CA LEU A 409 60.05 1.66 3.01
C LEU A 409 61.52 1.23 3.03
N GLU A 410 61.94 0.41 2.06
CA GLU A 410 63.35 0.01 1.93
C GLU A 410 64.27 1.22 1.72
N SER A 411 63.86 2.16 0.86
CA SER A 411 64.59 3.42 0.66
C SER A 411 64.66 4.27 1.93
N GLN A 412 63.56 4.40 2.67
CA GLN A 412 63.53 5.17 3.93
C GLN A 412 64.49 4.61 4.98
N LEU A 413 64.50 3.28 5.16
CA LEU A 413 65.41 2.62 6.11
C LEU A 413 66.89 2.82 5.72
N ASN A 414 67.20 2.72 4.43
CA ASN A 414 68.55 2.97 3.93
C ASN A 414 68.97 4.43 4.16
N GLN A 415 68.09 5.39 3.87
CA GLN A 415 68.34 6.81 4.10
C GLN A 415 68.57 7.12 5.58
N LEU A 416 67.79 6.55 6.49
CA LEU A 416 67.99 6.72 7.94
C LEU A 416 69.39 6.22 8.36
N GLY A 417 69.79 5.03 7.88
CA GLY A 417 71.10 4.45 8.17
C GLY A 417 72.26 5.29 7.63
N GLU A 418 72.14 5.78 6.39
CA GLU A 418 73.13 6.66 5.77
C GLU A 418 73.23 8.01 6.49
N HIS A 419 72.09 8.61 6.84
CA HIS A 419 72.02 9.88 7.54
C HIS A 419 72.70 9.80 8.92
N TRP A 420 72.36 8.76 9.68
CA TRP A 420 72.98 8.47 10.96
C TRP A 420 74.50 8.32 10.88
N LEU A 421 74.98 7.57 9.87
CA LEU A 421 76.40 7.36 9.64
C LEU A 421 77.11 8.67 9.27
N ASN A 422 76.48 9.51 8.46
CA ASN A 422 77.01 10.81 8.06
C ASN A 422 77.23 11.71 9.27
N ASP A 423 76.22 11.86 10.13
CA ASP A 423 76.31 12.73 11.30
C ASP A 423 77.27 12.22 12.35
N THR A 424 77.26 10.90 12.62
CA THR A 424 78.24 10.26 13.49
C THR A 424 79.67 10.53 13.02
N ASN A 425 79.91 10.45 11.70
CA ASN A 425 81.21 10.74 11.11
C ASN A 425 81.59 12.22 11.18
N LYS A 426 80.66 13.13 10.88
CA LYS A 426 80.88 14.58 10.99
C LYS A 426 81.26 14.97 12.42
N VAL A 427 80.43 14.58 13.40
CA VAL A 427 80.63 14.83 14.84
C VAL A 427 81.98 14.27 15.29
N SER A 428 82.30 13.03 14.92
CA SER A 428 83.55 12.39 15.34
C SER A 428 84.79 13.03 14.71
N LYS A 429 84.73 13.40 13.42
CA LYS A 429 85.85 14.06 12.71
C LYS A 429 86.10 15.46 13.27
N GLU A 430 85.04 16.24 13.50
CA GLU A 430 85.16 17.59 14.01
C GLU A 430 85.61 17.60 15.47
N LEU A 431 85.09 16.69 16.30
CA LEU A 431 85.58 16.51 17.67
C LEU A 431 87.09 16.19 17.68
N HIS A 432 87.53 15.25 16.85
CA HIS A 432 88.94 14.89 16.74
C HIS A 432 89.80 16.07 16.25
N ARG A 433 89.31 16.84 15.28
CA ARG A 433 89.97 18.05 14.76
C ARG A 433 90.16 19.08 15.88
N LEU A 434 89.11 19.39 16.63
CA LEU A 434 89.14 20.37 17.73
C LEU A 434 90.05 19.91 18.88
N GLU A 435 89.95 18.64 19.29
CA GLU A 435 90.84 18.05 20.30
C GLU A 435 92.32 18.10 19.87
N THR A 436 92.59 17.90 18.57
CA THR A 436 93.94 18.00 18.02
C THR A 436 94.44 19.45 18.06
N ILE A 437 93.60 20.43 17.71
CA ILE A 437 93.96 21.86 17.78
C ILE A 437 94.25 22.27 19.23
N LEU A 438 93.40 21.89 20.18
CA LEU A 438 93.59 22.20 21.60
C LEU A 438 94.91 21.64 22.14
N LYS A 439 95.28 20.41 21.74
CA LYS A 439 96.58 19.81 22.08
C LYS A 439 97.79 20.56 21.51
N HIS A 440 97.63 21.25 20.39
CA HIS A 440 98.70 22.06 19.79
C HIS A 440 98.77 23.46 20.39
N TRP A 441 97.69 23.98 20.98
CA TRP A 441 97.64 25.28 21.68
C TRP A 441 98.14 25.23 23.11
N THR A 442 97.99 24.07 23.76
CA THR A 442 98.44 23.82 25.15
C THR A 442 99.91 23.34 25.24
N ARG A 443 100.62 23.32 24.11
CA ARG A 443 102.06 23.05 23.98
C ARG A 443 102.81 24.35 23.81
#